data_AF-A0A521FUV7-F1
#
_entry.id   AF-A0A521FUV7-F1
#
_cell.length_a   1.000
_cell.length_b   1.000
_cell.length_c   1.000
_cell.angle_alpha   90.00
_cell.angle_beta   90.00
_cell.angle_gamma   90.00
#
_symmetry.space_group_name_H-M   'P 1'
#
loop_
_entity.id
_entity.type
_entity.pdbx_description
1 polymer ?
#
loop_
_entity_poly.entity_id
_entity_poly.type
_entity_poly.pdbx_seq_one_letter_code
_entity_poly.pdbx_strand_id
1 'polypeptide(L)'
;MTGGELRWAVTDGPDGTAAVELPRDDAAARLLGEQARGGFWCAREAGGCGGRLEIAPGPVPSFRHAEAAPCALARRGSAAAAYDPLRYRRPLTAWLAAQGHRPRVVRRPGPDGHPGLHVAVAGVGVLEVQLAPLTDTAWRERDDRLRRDTPSVTWLYGPGADVAAATEAGVRGAALLLRRHDRGLLVGVRDAGGATRWMRIGACRLTADGLDVPGLAEARARFGRRSAEREETARRAGRRGRRKTPAPWEPGLGQLPFPSAG
;
A
#
# COMPACT_ATOMS: atom_id res chain seq x y z
N MET A 1 -35.26 0.09 -13.87
CA MET A 1 -33.82 0.25 -13.58
C MET A 1 -33.54 -0.34 -12.21
N THR A 2 -33.06 -1.58 -12.18
CA THR A 2 -32.76 -2.33 -10.96
C THR A 2 -31.59 -1.68 -10.24
N GLY A 3 -31.80 -1.28 -8.97
CA GLY A 3 -30.73 -0.70 -8.14
C GLY A 3 -29.56 -1.68 -8.06
N GLY A 4 -28.35 -1.22 -8.40
CA GLY A 4 -27.18 -2.07 -8.51
C GLY A 4 -26.90 -2.86 -7.21
N GLU A 5 -26.66 -4.15 -7.39
CA GLU A 5 -26.46 -5.12 -6.31
C GLU A 5 -25.14 -4.85 -5.59
N LEU A 6 -25.21 -4.54 -4.29
CA LEU A 6 -24.03 -4.29 -3.47
C LEU A 6 -23.61 -5.56 -2.76
N ARG A 7 -22.30 -5.75 -2.54
CA ARG A 7 -21.76 -6.86 -1.73
C ARG A 7 -21.18 -6.39 -0.40
N TRP A 8 -21.22 -5.08 -0.16
CA TRP A 8 -20.56 -4.39 0.94
C TRP A 8 -21.53 -3.48 1.66
N ALA A 9 -21.42 -3.45 2.98
CA ALA A 9 -22.14 -2.55 3.86
C ALA A 9 -21.30 -2.24 5.11
N VAL A 10 -21.79 -1.34 5.95
CA VAL A 10 -21.34 -1.20 7.34
C VAL A 10 -22.44 -1.63 8.29
N THR A 11 -22.07 -2.03 9.53
CA THR A 11 -22.99 -2.52 10.57
C THR A 11 -23.10 -1.60 11.79
N ASP A 12 -22.45 -0.44 11.75
CA ASP A 12 -22.36 0.54 12.85
C ASP A 12 -22.97 1.91 12.47
N GLY A 13 -23.93 1.94 11.55
CA GLY A 13 -24.65 3.13 11.11
C GLY A 13 -24.17 3.71 9.77
N PRO A 14 -24.85 4.75 9.23
CA PRO A 14 -24.58 5.31 7.90
C PRO A 14 -23.19 5.96 7.75
N ASP A 15 -22.64 6.46 8.86
CA ASP A 15 -21.30 7.06 8.95
C ASP A 15 -20.28 6.08 9.57
N GLY A 16 -20.68 4.81 9.68
CA GLY A 16 -19.93 3.74 10.29
C GLY A 16 -18.69 3.31 9.50
N THR A 17 -17.84 2.52 10.15
CA THR A 17 -16.58 2.00 9.58
C THR A 17 -16.45 0.48 9.73
N ALA A 18 -17.42 -0.19 10.36
CA ALA A 18 -17.46 -1.64 10.52
C ALA A 18 -17.91 -2.31 9.21
N ALA A 19 -17.05 -2.23 8.20
CA ALA A 19 -17.33 -2.77 6.87
C ALA A 19 -17.39 -4.29 6.88
N VAL A 20 -18.46 -4.82 6.27
CA VAL A 20 -18.70 -6.26 6.10
C VAL A 20 -18.89 -6.57 4.62
N GLU A 21 -18.38 -7.73 4.22
CA GLU A 21 -18.72 -8.35 2.94
C GLU A 21 -19.85 -9.35 3.18
N LEU A 22 -20.89 -9.30 2.37
CA LEU A 22 -21.91 -10.33 2.43
C LEU A 22 -21.29 -11.67 1.98
N PRO A 23 -21.48 -12.80 2.68
CA PRO A 23 -21.08 -14.10 2.18
C PRO A 23 -21.72 -14.45 0.82
N ARG A 24 -21.07 -15.30 0.03
CA ARG A 24 -21.66 -15.84 -1.21
C ARG A 24 -22.64 -16.99 -0.96
N ASP A 25 -22.50 -17.62 0.19
CA ASP A 25 -23.37 -18.69 0.66
C ASP A 25 -24.60 -18.11 1.39
N ASP A 26 -25.79 -18.61 1.05
CA ASP A 26 -27.06 -18.13 1.58
C ASP A 26 -27.18 -18.34 3.09
N ALA A 27 -26.72 -19.48 3.62
CA ALA A 27 -26.81 -19.77 5.04
C ALA A 27 -25.90 -18.81 5.84
N ALA A 28 -24.68 -18.58 5.37
CA ALA A 28 -23.76 -17.62 5.95
C ALA A 28 -24.27 -16.17 5.84
N ALA A 29 -24.94 -15.81 4.73
CA ALA A 29 -25.55 -14.50 4.57
C ALA A 29 -26.70 -14.27 5.56
N ARG A 30 -27.56 -15.28 5.79
CA ARG A 30 -28.62 -15.23 6.82
C ARG A 30 -28.04 -15.08 8.22
N LEU A 31 -27.02 -15.87 8.54
CA LEU A 31 -26.32 -15.79 9.83
C LEU A 31 -25.73 -14.39 10.07
N LEU A 32 -25.14 -13.77 9.04
CA LEU A 32 -24.66 -12.38 9.13
C LEU A 32 -25.81 -11.42 9.43
N GLY A 33 -26.97 -11.60 8.78
CA GLY A 33 -28.18 -10.81 9.03
C GLY A 33 -28.66 -10.91 10.48
N GLU A 34 -28.68 -12.10 11.06
CA GLU A 34 -29.06 -12.34 12.45
C GLU A 34 -28.08 -11.71 13.45
N GLN A 35 -26.79 -11.70 13.13
CA GLN A 35 -25.75 -11.11 13.97
C GLN A 35 -25.74 -9.58 13.91
N ALA A 36 -26.08 -8.98 12.77
CA ALA A 36 -26.05 -7.54 12.55
C ALA A 36 -27.35 -6.86 13.02
N ARG A 37 -27.65 -6.90 14.33
CA ARG A 37 -28.90 -6.36 14.90
C ARG A 37 -29.18 -4.88 14.62
N GLY A 38 -28.15 -4.08 14.35
CA GLY A 38 -28.32 -2.68 13.94
C GLY A 38 -28.87 -2.50 12.52
N GLY A 39 -28.73 -3.53 11.69
CA GLY A 39 -28.96 -3.48 10.25
C GLY A 39 -27.69 -3.22 9.46
N PHE A 40 -27.88 -2.95 8.17
CA PHE A 40 -26.80 -2.66 7.23
C PHE A 40 -27.02 -1.28 6.62
N TRP A 41 -25.93 -0.58 6.30
CA TRP A 41 -26.01 0.74 5.69
C TRP A 41 -25.02 0.90 4.54
N CYS A 42 -25.42 1.70 3.55
CA CYS A 42 -24.56 2.15 2.47
C CYS A 42 -23.66 3.28 2.99
N ALA A 43 -22.42 2.96 3.37
CA ALA A 43 -21.55 3.88 4.12
C ALA A 43 -21.24 5.17 3.36
N ARG A 44 -21.48 6.34 3.97
CA ARG A 44 -21.06 7.64 3.42
C ARG A 44 -19.53 7.74 3.33
N GLU A 45 -18.83 7.14 4.27
CA GLU A 45 -17.37 7.04 4.27
C GLU A 45 -16.81 6.24 3.08
N ALA A 46 -17.63 5.43 2.41
CA ALA A 46 -17.30 4.76 1.14
C ALA A 46 -17.82 5.52 -0.10
N GLY A 47 -18.34 6.74 0.06
CA GLY A 47 -19.02 7.48 -1.01
C GLY A 47 -20.45 6.98 -1.31
N GLY A 48 -21.03 6.22 -0.38
CA GLY A 48 -22.43 5.78 -0.42
C GLY A 48 -23.41 6.89 -0.01
N CYS A 49 -24.71 6.56 -0.05
CA CYS A 49 -25.78 7.51 0.23
C CYS A 49 -26.23 7.58 1.70
N GLY A 50 -25.74 6.68 2.57
CA GLY A 50 -26.21 6.52 3.96
C GLY A 50 -27.52 5.74 4.11
N GLY A 51 -28.12 5.28 3.00
CA GLY A 51 -29.37 4.53 3.04
C GLY A 51 -29.25 3.17 3.72
N ARG A 52 -30.34 2.72 4.36
CA ARG A 52 -30.44 1.39 4.96
C ARG A 52 -30.45 0.32 3.85
N LEU A 53 -29.73 -0.76 4.11
CA LEU A 53 -29.59 -1.89 3.20
C LEU A 53 -30.26 -3.13 3.80
N GLU A 54 -30.82 -3.95 2.93
CA GLU A 54 -31.42 -5.24 3.22
C GLU A 54 -30.72 -6.32 2.41
N ILE A 55 -30.69 -7.54 2.96
CA ILE A 55 -30.15 -8.71 2.25
C ILE A 55 -31.24 -9.20 1.31
N ALA A 56 -30.97 -9.11 0.01
CA ALA A 56 -31.79 -9.68 -1.04
C ALA A 56 -31.28 -11.10 -1.39
N PRO A 57 -32.16 -12.11 -1.38
CA PRO A 57 -31.82 -13.44 -1.84
C PRO A 57 -31.63 -13.45 -3.37
N GLY A 58 -30.85 -14.40 -3.87
CA GLY A 58 -30.58 -14.58 -5.29
C GLY A 58 -29.49 -15.63 -5.51
N PRO A 59 -29.09 -15.90 -6.76
CA PRO A 59 -28.01 -16.85 -7.06
C PRO A 59 -26.69 -16.53 -6.33
N VAL A 60 -26.48 -15.23 -6.07
CA VAL A 60 -25.49 -14.73 -5.13
C VAL A 60 -26.20 -13.68 -4.26
N PRO A 61 -26.23 -13.82 -2.92
CA PRO A 61 -26.81 -12.82 -2.04
C PRO A 61 -26.28 -11.41 -2.32
N SER A 62 -27.13 -10.40 -2.22
CA SER A 62 -26.71 -9.02 -2.38
C SER A 62 -27.38 -8.10 -1.36
N PHE A 63 -26.76 -6.96 -1.10
CA PHE A 63 -27.41 -5.86 -0.42
C PHE A 63 -28.17 -5.00 -1.44
N ARG A 64 -29.40 -4.67 -1.09
CA ARG A 64 -30.24 -3.71 -1.81
C ARG A 64 -30.68 -2.61 -0.86
N HIS A 65 -30.94 -1.42 -1.39
CA HIS A 65 -31.48 -0.34 -0.57
C HIS A 65 -32.93 -0.67 -0.22
N ALA A 66 -33.28 -0.54 1.06
CA ALA A 66 -34.65 -0.74 1.54
C ALA A 66 -35.62 0.25 0.90
N GLU A 67 -35.15 1.48 0.70
CA GLU A 67 -35.86 2.54 0.00
C GLU A 67 -35.19 2.85 -1.34
N ALA A 68 -35.99 3.20 -2.35
CA ALA A 68 -35.49 3.59 -3.66
C ALA A 68 -34.79 4.96 -3.59
N ALA A 69 -33.51 4.97 -3.20
CA ALA A 69 -32.68 6.16 -3.16
C ALA A 69 -31.65 6.16 -4.31
N PRO A 70 -31.45 7.29 -5.01
CA PRO A 70 -30.42 7.38 -6.04
C PRO A 70 -29.02 7.27 -5.40
N CYS A 71 -28.40 6.11 -5.53
CA CYS A 71 -27.07 5.84 -4.98
C CYS A 71 -26.03 5.81 -6.12
N ALA A 72 -25.05 6.72 -6.08
CA ALA A 72 -23.95 6.72 -7.06
C ALA A 72 -23.07 5.49 -6.92
N LEU A 73 -22.89 4.98 -5.69
CA LEU A 73 -22.07 3.81 -5.41
C LEU A 73 -22.69 2.52 -6.00
N ALA A 74 -24.01 2.36 -5.90
CA ALA A 74 -24.72 1.24 -6.52
C ALA A 74 -24.62 1.25 -8.05
N ARG A 75 -24.53 2.43 -8.67
CA ARG A 75 -24.42 2.58 -10.12
C ARG A 75 -23.02 2.24 -10.68
N ARG A 76 -21.98 2.18 -9.83
CA ARG A 76 -20.58 1.93 -10.25
C ARG A 76 -20.24 0.44 -10.43
N GLY A 77 -21.19 -0.48 -10.25
CA GLY A 77 -21.00 -1.93 -10.46
C GLY A 77 -20.25 -2.64 -9.33
N SER A 78 -19.07 -2.17 -8.91
CA SER A 78 -18.32 -2.73 -7.78
C SER A 78 -18.00 -1.70 -6.70
N ALA A 79 -18.55 -1.91 -5.50
CA ALA A 79 -18.26 -1.08 -4.34
C ALA A 79 -17.01 -1.53 -3.55
N ALA A 80 -16.39 -2.67 -3.90
CA ALA A 80 -15.34 -3.30 -3.10
C ALA A 80 -14.19 -2.35 -2.77
N ALA A 81 -13.63 -1.70 -3.78
CA ALA A 81 -12.50 -0.78 -3.61
C ALA A 81 -12.85 0.48 -2.80
N ALA A 82 -14.14 0.84 -2.72
CA ALA A 82 -14.59 1.97 -1.92
C ALA A 82 -14.70 1.62 -0.42
N TYR A 83 -15.00 0.36 -0.11
CA TYR A 83 -15.09 -0.15 1.26
C TYR A 83 -13.75 -0.65 1.82
N ASP A 84 -12.80 -1.00 0.96
CA ASP A 84 -11.50 -1.52 1.41
C ASP A 84 -10.84 -0.71 2.52
N PRO A 85 -10.75 0.63 2.45
CA PRO A 85 -10.13 1.43 3.50
C PRO A 85 -10.81 1.28 4.86
N LEU A 86 -12.14 1.12 4.88
CA LEU A 86 -12.90 0.93 6.12
C LEU A 86 -12.50 -0.37 6.83
N ARG A 87 -12.19 -1.42 6.05
CA ARG A 87 -11.80 -2.74 6.56
C ARG A 87 -10.42 -2.72 7.23
N TYR A 88 -9.54 -1.80 6.85
CA TYR A 88 -8.24 -1.63 7.48
C TYR A 88 -8.28 -0.60 8.61
N ARG A 89 -9.12 0.44 8.50
CA ARG A 89 -9.21 1.55 9.46
C ARG A 89 -9.45 1.05 10.88
N ARG A 90 -10.55 0.33 11.12
CA ARG A 90 -10.94 -0.10 12.48
C ARG A 90 -9.89 -0.96 13.18
N PRO A 91 -9.38 -2.07 12.59
CA PRO A 91 -8.36 -2.89 13.26
C PRO A 91 -7.02 -2.14 13.43
N LEU A 92 -6.64 -1.27 12.50
CA LEU A 92 -5.42 -0.47 12.62
C LEU A 92 -5.53 0.56 13.75
N THR A 93 -6.66 1.27 13.85
CA THR A 93 -6.90 2.22 14.94
C THR A 93 -7.00 1.53 16.30
N ALA A 94 -7.59 0.34 16.36
CA ALA A 94 -7.66 -0.44 17.60
C ALA A 94 -6.26 -0.89 18.06
N TRP A 95 -5.42 -1.36 17.14
CA TRP A 95 -4.04 -1.74 17.44
C TRP A 95 -3.18 -0.54 17.90
N LEU A 96 -3.37 0.65 17.31
CA LEU A 96 -2.71 1.87 17.76
C LEU A 96 -3.20 2.33 19.15
N ALA A 97 -4.50 2.29 19.38
CA ALA A 97 -5.09 2.64 20.67
C ALA A 97 -4.63 1.70 21.80
N ALA A 98 -4.49 0.40 21.50
CA ALA A 98 -3.97 -0.59 22.45
C ALA A 98 -2.52 -0.32 22.87
N GLN A 99 -1.76 0.47 22.10
CA GLN A 99 -0.42 0.93 22.45
C GLN A 99 -0.39 2.32 23.10
N GLY A 100 -1.56 2.90 23.40
CA GLY A 100 -1.70 4.21 24.02
C GLY A 100 -1.68 5.39 23.04
N HIS A 101 -1.69 5.15 21.73
CA HIS A 101 -1.72 6.22 20.74
C HIS A 101 -3.14 6.71 20.46
N ARG A 102 -3.26 7.99 20.08
CA ARG A 102 -4.51 8.60 19.61
C ARG A 102 -4.40 8.93 18.10
N PRO A 103 -4.68 7.96 17.21
CA PRO A 103 -4.53 8.18 15.78
C PRO A 103 -5.63 9.08 15.22
N ARG A 104 -5.25 10.02 14.36
CA ARG A 104 -6.16 10.77 13.50
C ARG A 104 -6.12 10.15 12.10
N VAL A 105 -7.24 9.55 11.69
CA VAL A 105 -7.36 8.97 10.35
C VAL A 105 -7.93 10.01 9.41
N VAL A 106 -7.22 10.27 8.32
CA VAL A 106 -7.66 11.10 7.20
C VAL A 106 -7.75 10.21 5.97
N ARG A 107 -8.89 10.23 5.29
CA ARG A 107 -9.05 9.56 4.01
C ARG A 107 -8.45 10.47 2.94
N ARG A 108 -7.45 9.99 2.21
CA ARG A 108 -6.91 10.71 1.05
C ARG A 108 -7.49 10.12 -0.22
N PRO A 109 -8.25 10.89 -1.02
CA PRO A 109 -8.64 10.43 -2.35
C PRO A 109 -7.38 10.21 -3.19
N GLY A 110 -7.28 9.04 -3.83
CA GLY A 110 -6.30 8.81 -4.88
C GLY A 110 -6.70 9.48 -6.21
N PRO A 111 -5.79 9.57 -7.19
CA PRO A 111 -6.08 10.11 -8.53
C PRO A 111 -7.27 9.42 -9.19
N ASP A 112 -7.43 8.12 -8.94
CA ASP A 112 -8.49 7.29 -9.51
C ASP A 112 -9.73 7.19 -8.59
N GLY A 113 -9.81 8.03 -7.55
CA GLY A 113 -10.90 8.03 -6.57
C GLY A 113 -10.84 6.88 -5.54
N HIS A 114 -9.85 5.99 -5.64
CA HIS A 114 -9.62 4.93 -4.66
C HIS A 114 -8.92 5.45 -3.42
N PRO A 115 -9.49 5.30 -2.21
CA PRO A 115 -8.92 5.94 -1.03
C PRO A 115 -7.79 5.08 -0.45
N GLY A 116 -6.65 5.69 -0.15
CA GLY A 116 -5.74 5.18 0.87
C GLY A 116 -6.19 5.59 2.26
N LEU A 117 -5.50 5.11 3.31
CA LEU A 117 -5.62 5.70 4.65
C LEU A 117 -4.35 6.47 4.98
N HIS A 118 -4.51 7.74 5.35
CA HIS A 118 -3.45 8.53 5.94
C HIS A 118 -3.70 8.60 7.44
N VAL A 119 -2.86 7.94 8.24
CA VAL A 119 -3.04 7.86 9.69
C VAL A 119 -1.94 8.68 10.36
N ALA A 120 -2.30 9.85 10.87
CA ALA A 120 -1.39 10.69 11.63
C ALA A 120 -1.43 10.30 13.11
N VAL A 121 -0.26 10.12 13.72
CA VAL A 121 -0.09 9.83 15.15
C VAL A 121 0.74 10.95 15.78
N ALA A 122 0.13 11.70 16.68
CA ALA A 122 0.76 12.85 17.33
C ALA A 122 2.06 12.43 18.05
N GLY A 123 3.11 13.22 17.88
CA GLY A 123 4.43 12.97 18.47
C GLY A 123 5.23 11.81 17.84
N VAL A 124 4.69 11.15 16.82
CA VAL A 124 5.37 10.02 16.14
C VAL A 124 5.56 10.32 14.65
N GLY A 125 4.47 10.57 13.92
CA GLY A 125 4.52 10.77 12.48
C GLY A 125 3.31 10.19 11.77
N VAL A 126 3.50 9.69 10.56
CA VAL A 126 2.43 9.23 9.68
C VAL A 126 2.62 7.76 9.30
N LEU A 127 1.53 6.98 9.41
CA LEU A 127 1.37 5.71 8.74
C LEU A 127 0.54 5.92 7.46
N GLU A 128 1.17 5.75 6.31
CA GLU A 128 0.53 5.87 5.00
C GLU A 128 0.14 4.48 4.49
N VAL A 129 -1.17 4.16 4.54
CA VAL A 129 -1.71 2.90 4.05
C VAL A 129 -2.14 3.07 2.61
N GLN A 130 -1.35 2.52 1.70
CA GLN A 130 -1.62 2.54 0.26
C GLN A 130 -2.32 1.25 -0.14
N LEU A 131 -3.61 1.32 -0.48
CA LEU A 131 -4.41 0.14 -0.86
C LEU A 131 -4.62 0.01 -2.37
N ALA A 132 -4.50 1.13 -3.09
CA ALA A 132 -4.65 1.20 -4.54
C ALA A 132 -3.28 1.18 -5.23
N PRO A 133 -3.22 0.91 -6.54
CA PRO A 133 -2.00 1.07 -7.32
C PRO A 133 -1.41 2.47 -7.14
N LEU A 134 -0.08 2.53 -7.10
CA LEU A 134 0.68 3.77 -7.03
C LEU A 134 1.94 3.55 -7.86
N THR A 135 2.16 4.41 -8.85
CA THR A 135 3.34 4.30 -9.72
C THR A 135 4.61 4.71 -8.97
N ASP A 136 5.76 4.26 -9.45
CA ASP A 136 7.06 4.57 -8.87
C ASP A 136 7.30 6.08 -8.72
N THR A 137 6.98 6.86 -9.75
CA THR A 137 7.13 8.32 -9.74
C THR A 137 6.19 8.96 -8.72
N ALA A 138 4.91 8.58 -8.73
CA ALA A 138 3.92 9.11 -7.79
C ALA A 138 4.22 8.73 -6.34
N TRP A 139 4.81 7.55 -6.13
CA TRP A 139 5.30 7.11 -4.82
C TRP A 139 6.44 8.01 -4.34
N ARG A 140 7.48 8.22 -5.15
CA ARG A 140 8.62 9.10 -4.80
C ARG A 140 8.17 10.51 -4.45
N GLU A 141 7.37 11.13 -5.32
CA GLU A 141 6.86 12.48 -5.10
C GLU A 141 6.03 12.61 -3.82
N ARG A 142 5.21 11.59 -3.52
CA ARG A 142 4.38 11.57 -2.32
C ARG A 142 5.21 11.33 -1.06
N ASP A 143 6.15 10.40 -1.10
CA ASP A 143 7.05 10.13 0.01
C ASP A 143 7.94 11.35 0.33
N ASP A 144 8.54 11.98 -0.68
CA ASP A 144 9.33 13.20 -0.52
C ASP A 144 8.51 14.33 0.11
N ARG A 145 7.26 14.51 -0.33
CA ARG A 145 6.36 15.50 0.27
C ARG A 145 6.04 15.19 1.72
N LEU A 146 5.64 13.95 2.03
CA LEU A 146 5.30 13.55 3.40
C LEU A 146 6.48 13.71 4.36
N ARG A 147 7.70 13.40 3.90
CA ARG A 147 8.92 13.50 4.72
C ARG A 147 9.39 14.93 4.94
N ARG A 148 9.02 15.89 4.10
CA ARG A 148 9.24 17.32 4.38
C ARG A 148 8.36 17.83 5.52
N ASP A 149 7.15 17.29 5.62
CA ASP A 149 6.12 17.82 6.52
C ASP A 149 6.02 17.05 7.84
N THR A 150 6.66 15.88 7.95
CA THR A 150 6.46 14.95 9.07
C THR A 150 7.79 14.33 9.52
N PRO A 151 8.04 14.21 10.83
CA PRO A 151 9.29 13.65 11.37
C PRO A 151 9.53 12.19 10.96
N SER A 152 8.48 11.37 10.87
CA SER A 152 8.57 9.99 10.39
C SER A 152 7.42 9.63 9.45
N VAL A 153 7.75 8.85 8.41
CA VAL A 153 6.79 8.32 7.45
C VAL A 153 7.04 6.82 7.33
N THR A 154 6.03 6.03 7.70
CA THR A 154 6.01 4.59 7.47
C THR A 154 4.91 4.26 6.47
N TRP A 155 5.28 3.59 5.38
CA TRP A 155 4.32 3.08 4.42
C TRP A 155 3.85 1.68 4.77
N LEU A 156 2.58 1.40 4.52
CA LEU A 156 1.94 0.09 4.64
C LEU A 156 1.19 -0.22 3.34
N TYR A 157 1.66 -1.22 2.59
CA TYR A 157 1.12 -1.53 1.27
C TYR A 157 0.09 -2.65 1.32
N GLY A 158 -1.14 -2.35 0.92
CA GLY A 158 -2.17 -3.34 0.68
C GLY A 158 -1.95 -4.16 -0.60
N PRO A 159 -2.79 -5.18 -0.84
CA PRO A 159 -2.65 -6.06 -2.01
C PRO A 159 -2.65 -5.35 -3.37
N GLY A 160 -3.35 -4.20 -3.49
CA GLY A 160 -3.38 -3.42 -4.73
C GLY A 160 -2.15 -2.54 -4.97
N ALA A 161 -1.20 -2.48 -4.03
CA ALA A 161 -0.06 -1.55 -4.07
C ALA A 161 1.30 -2.27 -4.16
N ASP A 162 1.33 -3.48 -4.72
CA ASP A 162 2.55 -4.31 -4.77
C ASP A 162 3.71 -3.64 -5.51
N VAL A 163 3.42 -2.92 -6.60
CA VAL A 163 4.42 -2.17 -7.37
C VAL A 163 5.13 -1.14 -6.50
N ALA A 164 4.39 -0.29 -5.79
CA ALA A 164 4.97 0.70 -4.88
C ALA A 164 5.76 0.05 -3.73
N ALA A 165 5.28 -1.09 -3.23
CA ALA A 165 6.04 -1.87 -2.23
C ALA A 165 7.37 -2.39 -2.81
N ALA A 166 7.37 -2.86 -4.06
CA ALA A 166 8.58 -3.30 -4.74
C ALA A 166 9.55 -2.12 -4.96
N THR A 167 9.04 -0.95 -5.37
CA THR A 167 9.83 0.28 -5.51
C THR A 167 10.48 0.69 -4.20
N GLU A 168 9.73 0.74 -3.09
CA GLU A 168 10.30 1.06 -1.79
C GLU A 168 11.34 0.01 -1.37
N ALA A 169 11.06 -1.28 -1.54
CA ALA A 169 12.02 -2.34 -1.21
C ALA A 169 13.31 -2.22 -2.04
N GLY A 170 13.22 -1.84 -3.31
CA GLY A 170 14.37 -1.61 -4.18
C GLY A 170 15.18 -0.38 -3.80
N VAL A 171 14.54 0.68 -3.29
CA VAL A 171 15.20 1.94 -2.90
C VAL A 171 15.75 1.89 -1.46
N ARG A 172 14.99 1.33 -0.53
CA ARG A 172 15.26 1.35 0.92
C ARG A 172 15.65 0.00 1.50
N GLY A 173 15.72 -1.03 0.66
CA GLY A 173 16.10 -2.39 1.05
C GLY A 173 14.98 -3.25 1.61
N ALA A 174 13.88 -2.65 2.06
CA ALA A 174 12.68 -3.36 2.51
C ALA A 174 11.43 -2.46 2.46
N ALA A 175 10.28 -3.10 2.30
CA ALA A 175 8.96 -2.48 2.36
C ALA A 175 8.03 -3.26 3.31
N LEU A 176 7.02 -2.58 3.85
CA LEU A 176 6.05 -3.18 4.76
C LEU A 176 4.72 -3.41 4.04
N LEU A 177 4.31 -4.66 3.95
CA LEU A 177 3.02 -5.06 3.41
C LEU A 177 1.99 -5.15 4.54
N LEU A 178 0.73 -4.90 4.20
CA LEU A 178 -0.41 -5.00 5.10
C LEU A 178 -1.48 -5.86 4.43
N ARG A 179 -1.95 -6.89 5.13
CA ARG A 179 -3.10 -7.68 4.67
C ARG A 179 -4.01 -8.04 5.83
N ARG A 180 -5.27 -8.31 5.49
CA ARG A 180 -6.25 -8.81 6.46
C ARG A 180 -6.09 -10.30 6.70
N HIS A 181 -6.50 -10.73 7.88
CA HIS A 181 -6.54 -12.10 8.33
C HIS A 181 -7.74 -12.25 9.28
N ASP A 182 -8.27 -13.46 9.46
CA ASP A 182 -9.50 -13.69 10.23
C ASP A 182 -9.42 -13.23 11.69
N ARG A 183 -8.19 -13.07 12.20
CA ARG A 183 -7.89 -12.58 13.57
C ARG A 183 -7.29 -11.17 13.62
N GLY A 184 -7.45 -10.38 12.55
CA GLY A 184 -6.98 -8.98 12.50
C GLY A 184 -6.08 -8.68 11.30
N LEU A 185 -4.95 -8.00 11.54
CA LEU A 185 -4.02 -7.59 10.49
C LEU A 185 -2.71 -8.36 10.56
N LEU A 186 -2.15 -8.65 9.40
CA LEU A 186 -0.79 -9.14 9.25
C LEU A 186 0.08 -8.07 8.60
N VAL A 187 1.30 -7.94 9.12
CA VAL A 187 2.35 -7.10 8.56
C VAL A 187 3.40 -8.02 7.91
N GLY A 188 3.80 -7.70 6.69
CA GLY A 188 4.81 -8.43 5.94
C GLY A 188 6.05 -7.58 5.76
N VAL A 189 7.24 -8.10 6.06
CA VAL A 189 8.50 -7.47 5.65
C VAL A 189 8.90 -8.06 4.30
N ARG A 190 8.79 -7.27 3.23
CA ARG A 190 9.30 -7.62 1.89
C ARG A 190 10.71 -7.08 1.75
N ASP A 191 11.68 -7.93 1.46
CA ASP A 191 13.05 -7.47 1.15
C ASP A 191 13.21 -7.07 -0.33
N ALA A 192 14.34 -6.45 -0.65
CA ALA A 192 14.67 -6.05 -2.03
C ALA A 192 14.73 -7.21 -3.05
N GLY A 193 14.82 -8.47 -2.58
CA GLY A 193 14.75 -9.67 -3.42
C GLY A 193 13.33 -10.20 -3.62
N GLY A 194 12.32 -9.57 -3.00
CA GLY A 194 10.91 -9.96 -3.08
C GLY A 194 10.48 -10.99 -2.03
N ALA A 195 11.40 -11.53 -1.22
CA ALA A 195 11.04 -12.46 -0.16
C ALA A 195 10.24 -11.74 0.92
N THR A 196 9.12 -12.33 1.35
CA THR A 196 8.22 -11.72 2.33
C THR A 196 8.08 -12.58 3.57
N ARG A 197 8.34 -12.00 4.75
CA ARG A 197 8.05 -12.62 6.05
C ARG A 197 6.82 -11.97 6.68
N TRP A 198 5.77 -12.76 6.90
CA TRP A 198 4.52 -12.30 7.52
C TRP A 198 4.51 -12.52 9.03
N MET A 199 3.90 -11.59 9.76
CA MET A 199 3.64 -11.70 11.20
C MET A 199 2.34 -11.00 11.57
N ARG A 200 1.82 -11.27 12.77
CA ARG A 200 0.67 -10.53 13.31
C ARG A 200 1.07 -9.11 13.64
N ILE A 201 0.18 -8.15 13.38
CA ILE A 201 0.42 -6.73 13.71
C ILE A 201 0.72 -6.53 15.20
N GLY A 202 0.20 -7.39 16.08
CA GLY A 202 0.50 -7.36 17.53
C GLY A 202 1.94 -7.68 17.89
N ALA A 203 2.76 -8.21 16.97
CA ALA A 203 4.20 -8.36 17.15
C ALA A 203 4.99 -7.10 16.72
N CYS A 204 4.32 -6.11 16.13
CA CYS A 204 4.89 -4.82 15.74
C CYS A 204 4.60 -3.77 16.81
N ARG A 205 5.45 -2.75 16.90
CA ARG A 205 5.27 -1.63 17.82
C ARG A 205 5.47 -0.30 17.10
N LEU A 206 4.60 0.66 17.34
CA LEU A 206 4.84 2.02 16.88
C LEU A 206 5.81 2.72 17.85
N THR A 207 6.91 3.26 17.33
CA THR A 207 7.93 4.02 18.08
C THR A 207 8.04 5.43 17.50
N ALA A 208 8.82 6.31 18.14
CA ALA A 208 9.05 7.67 17.65
C ALA A 208 9.66 7.71 16.24
N ASP A 209 10.45 6.69 15.87
CA ASP A 209 11.12 6.58 14.57
C ASP A 209 10.26 5.90 13.50
N GLY A 210 9.03 5.52 13.85
CA GLY A 210 8.08 4.86 12.97
C GLY A 210 7.74 3.44 13.45
N LEU A 211 7.35 2.58 12.51
CA LEU A 211 6.91 1.23 12.85
C LEU A 211 8.10 0.28 13.04
N ASP A 212 8.29 -0.18 14.27
CA ASP A 212 9.18 -1.29 14.59
C ASP A 212 8.51 -2.62 14.22
N VAL A 213 9.15 -3.33 13.30
CA VAL A 213 8.68 -4.61 12.75
C VAL A 213 9.82 -5.62 12.81
N PRO A 214 9.63 -6.77 13.48
CA PRO A 214 10.64 -7.83 13.50
C PRO A 214 11.09 -8.24 12.08
N GLY A 215 12.40 -8.25 11.83
CA GLY A 215 12.96 -8.57 10.51
C GLY A 215 13.25 -7.35 9.62
N LEU A 216 12.69 -6.17 9.93
CA LEU A 216 12.83 -4.99 9.06
C LEU A 216 14.26 -4.44 9.05
N ALA A 217 14.85 -4.28 10.24
CA ALA A 217 16.22 -3.78 10.37
C ALA A 217 17.22 -4.74 9.70
N GLU A 218 17.07 -6.06 9.89
CA GLU A 218 17.96 -7.04 9.25
C GLU A 218 17.82 -7.04 7.72
N ALA A 219 16.60 -6.90 7.19
CA ALA A 219 16.37 -6.82 5.75
C ALA A 219 17.06 -5.58 5.13
N ARG A 220 16.90 -4.41 5.78
CA ARG A 220 17.57 -3.16 5.36
C ARG A 220 19.09 -3.27 5.45
N ALA A 221 19.62 -3.83 6.53
CA ALA A 221 21.06 -4.03 6.70
C ALA A 221 21.64 -4.97 5.62
N ARG A 222 20.94 -6.05 5.27
CA ARG A 222 21.33 -6.96 4.18
C ARG A 222 21.36 -6.27 2.83
N PHE A 223 20.42 -5.37 2.57
CA PHE A 223 20.43 -4.55 1.35
C PHE A 223 21.64 -3.60 1.34
N GLY A 224 21.89 -2.88 2.44
CA GLY A 224 23.02 -1.97 2.57
C GLY A 224 24.37 -2.65 2.26
N ARG A 225 24.61 -3.84 2.83
CA ARG A 225 25.82 -4.63 2.54
C ARG A 225 25.95 -4.98 1.06
N ARG A 226 24.89 -5.52 0.45
CA ARG A 226 24.88 -5.88 -0.99
C ARG A 226 25.09 -4.67 -1.90
N SER A 227 24.56 -3.50 -1.54
CA SER A 227 24.76 -2.28 -2.31
C SER A 227 26.20 -1.77 -2.21
N ALA A 228 26.79 -1.78 -1.01
CA ALA A 228 28.19 -1.42 -0.81
C ALA A 228 29.15 -2.35 -1.58
N GLU A 229 28.91 -3.65 -1.56
CA GLU A 229 29.70 -4.65 -2.32
C GLU A 229 29.63 -4.40 -3.83
N ARG A 230 28.43 -4.06 -4.36
CA ARG A 230 28.24 -3.72 -5.78
C ARG A 230 28.96 -2.44 -6.16
N GLU A 231 28.85 -1.40 -5.34
CA GLU A 231 29.56 -0.14 -5.57
C GLU A 231 31.08 -0.34 -5.55
N GLU A 232 31.60 -1.11 -4.60
CA GLU A 232 33.02 -1.41 -4.52
C GLU A 232 33.50 -2.19 -5.76
N THR A 233 32.73 -3.19 -6.19
CA THR A 233 33.02 -3.97 -7.40
C THR A 233 33.05 -3.07 -8.64
N ALA A 234 32.07 -2.19 -8.79
CA ALA A 234 32.01 -1.22 -9.88
C ALA A 234 33.20 -0.25 -9.86
N ARG A 235 33.58 0.26 -8.67
CA ARG A 235 34.76 1.12 -8.49
C ARG A 235 36.05 0.40 -8.87
N ARG A 236 36.22 -0.87 -8.48
CA ARG A 236 37.39 -1.69 -8.84
C ARG A 236 37.44 -1.95 -10.35
N ALA A 237 36.31 -2.22 -11.00
CA ALA A 237 36.22 -2.41 -12.45
C ALA A 237 36.59 -1.11 -13.21
N GLY A 238 36.05 0.03 -12.79
CA GLY A 238 36.38 1.34 -13.39
C GLY A 238 37.86 1.71 -13.28
N ARG A 239 38.50 1.41 -12.14
CA ARG A 239 39.96 1.59 -11.97
C ARG A 239 40.78 0.71 -12.92
N ARG A 240 40.36 -0.54 -13.13
CA ARG A 240 41.00 -1.46 -14.10
C ARG A 240 40.80 -1.03 -15.55
N GLY A 241 39.61 -0.50 -15.89
CA GLY A 241 39.30 0.03 -17.23
C GLY A 241 40.15 1.25 -17.59
N ARG A 242 40.28 2.22 -16.66
CA ARG A 242 41.13 3.42 -16.86
C ARG A 242 42.62 3.11 -17.02
N ARG A 243 43.12 2.04 -16.39
CA ARG A 243 44.51 1.58 -16.59
C ARG A 243 44.75 0.90 -17.94
N LYS A 244 43.70 0.52 -18.67
CA LYS A 244 43.79 -0.18 -19.96
C LYS A 244 43.53 0.72 -21.17
N THR A 245 43.24 2.00 -21.00
CA THR A 245 43.13 2.94 -22.13
C THR A 245 44.53 3.14 -22.72
N PRO A 246 44.81 2.71 -23.96
CA PRO A 246 46.10 2.98 -24.60
C PRO A 246 46.24 4.50 -24.79
N ALA A 247 47.45 5.03 -24.62
CA ALA A 247 47.74 6.43 -24.93
C ALA A 247 47.28 6.77 -26.36
N PRO A 248 46.77 7.97 -26.63
CA PRO A 248 46.48 8.41 -27.99
C PRO A 248 47.76 8.26 -28.82
N TRP A 249 47.67 7.52 -29.92
CA TRP A 249 48.73 7.41 -30.90
C TRP A 249 49.03 8.82 -31.44
N GLU A 250 50.27 9.29 -31.33
CA GLU A 250 50.72 10.50 -32.02
C GLU A 250 51.02 10.15 -33.49
N PRO A 251 50.52 10.90 -34.49
CA PRO A 251 50.89 10.70 -35.88
C PRO A 251 52.31 11.23 -36.12
N GLY A 252 53.31 10.36 -35.95
CA GLY A 252 54.70 10.64 -36.30
C GLY A 252 54.95 10.52 -37.80
N LEU A 253 55.11 11.67 -38.46
CA LEU A 253 55.98 11.96 -39.62
C LEU A 253 56.51 10.75 -40.42
N GLY A 254 55.69 10.24 -41.34
CA GLY A 254 56.13 9.32 -42.40
C GLY A 254 56.57 10.09 -43.63
N GLN A 255 57.88 10.24 -43.78
CA GLN A 255 58.59 10.83 -44.92
C GLN A 255 58.33 10.00 -46.19
N LEU A 256 57.76 10.59 -47.24
CA LEU A 256 57.58 9.94 -48.55
C LEU A 256 58.90 9.94 -49.34
N PRO A 257 59.36 8.81 -49.91
CA PRO A 257 60.53 8.82 -50.79
C PRO A 257 60.13 9.26 -52.21
N PHE A 258 60.80 10.29 -52.72
CA PHE A 258 60.82 10.63 -54.15
C PHE A 258 61.68 9.61 -54.91
N PRO A 259 61.30 9.18 -56.13
CA PRO A 259 62.20 8.47 -57.03
C PRO A 259 63.08 9.45 -57.81
N SER A 260 64.40 9.19 -57.82
CA SER A 260 65.37 9.88 -58.67
C SER A 260 65.30 9.35 -60.11
N ALA A 261 65.36 10.26 -61.08
CA ALA A 261 65.57 9.97 -62.49
C ALA A 261 67.01 9.52 -62.76
N GLY A 262 67.16 8.54 -63.65
CA GLY A 262 68.42 8.01 -64.18
C GLY A 262 68.14 6.85 -65.10
#